data_AF-A0A1X7AIS0-F1
#
_entry.id   AF-A0A1X7AIS0-F1
#
_cell.length_a   1.000
_cell.length_b   1.000
_cell.length_c   1.000
_cell.angle_alpha   90.00
_cell.angle_beta   90.00
_cell.angle_gamma   90.00
#
_symmetry.space_group_name_H-M   'P 1'
#
loop_
_entity.id
_entity.type
_entity.pdbx_description
1 polymer ?
#
loop_
_entity_poly.entity_id
_entity_poly.type
_entity_poly.pdbx_seq_one_letter_code
_entity_poly.pdbx_strand_id
1 'polypeptide(L)'
;MKKLLACAGVFLVSLLTSCDTTISTTSAPETSGQVRIHPLCIDELVPLSGSVDQSITVDLQQCASKYKAFSFTHPKPWQASWEKQQSDDSSPLYEELPAFAEYQVIGGLASGLTLLSYKVNYGGSGTFSYALVVEGFDGHSGKLTAYKTVIGGDRCDGGIKDAMITSPESFMLVKHATLAELVRRGEAKADEGTENNLPDCSTCCAGTILESYQVDGAKQLKQALFYPPADTLQAASQNTNERCLYLRLGKGQYSQRLNPEQLHELQTLFHNLCEGKGSD
;
A
#
# COMPACT_ATOMS: atom_id res chain seq x y z
N MET A 1 -3.72 -81.90 21.13
CA MET A 1 -4.26 -81.16 22.30
C MET A 1 -4.95 -79.90 21.80
N LYS A 2 -6.21 -79.68 22.25
CA LYS A 2 -6.93 -78.38 22.39
C LYS A 2 -7.08 -77.49 21.14
N LYS A 3 -8.22 -76.89 20.79
CA LYS A 3 -9.67 -77.03 21.07
C LYS A 3 -10.31 -76.04 20.07
N LEU A 4 -11.44 -76.40 19.47
CA LEU A 4 -12.35 -75.47 18.78
C LEU A 4 -12.73 -74.29 19.68
N LEU A 5 -12.99 -73.12 19.09
CA LEU A 5 -14.11 -72.28 19.50
C LEU A 5 -14.57 -71.39 18.33
N ALA A 6 -15.78 -71.67 17.85
CA ALA A 6 -16.60 -70.78 17.05
C ALA A 6 -17.40 -69.89 18.01
N CYS A 7 -17.57 -68.61 17.67
CA CYS A 7 -18.62 -67.76 18.23
C CYS A 7 -19.30 -66.99 17.11
N ALA A 8 -20.52 -67.43 16.80
CA ALA A 8 -21.57 -66.63 16.21
C ALA A 8 -22.08 -65.61 17.25
N GLY A 9 -22.46 -64.42 16.80
CA GLY A 9 -23.05 -63.37 17.64
C GLY A 9 -23.53 -62.20 16.79
N VAL A 10 -24.71 -62.33 16.20
CA VAL A 10 -25.94 -61.61 16.58
C VAL A 10 -26.00 -60.16 16.06
N PHE A 11 -26.88 -60.00 15.06
CA PHE A 11 -27.43 -58.74 14.57
C PHE A 11 -28.04 -57.92 15.71
N LEU A 12 -27.71 -56.63 15.76
CA LEU A 12 -28.50 -55.61 16.44
C LEU A 12 -28.72 -54.44 15.48
N VAL A 13 -29.90 -54.46 14.86
CA VAL A 13 -30.45 -53.36 14.07
C VAL A 13 -30.99 -52.34 15.08
N SER A 14 -30.28 -51.23 15.26
CA SER A 14 -30.80 -50.09 16.01
C SER A 14 -31.54 -49.16 15.05
N LEU A 15 -32.87 -49.18 15.15
CA LEU A 15 -33.76 -48.12 14.71
C LEU A 15 -33.48 -46.86 15.53
N LEU A 16 -33.00 -45.79 14.90
CA LEU A 16 -33.13 -44.43 15.42
C LEU A 16 -33.81 -43.56 14.36
N THR A 17 -35.11 -43.40 14.60
CA THR A 17 -35.97 -42.25 14.33
C THR A 17 -35.25 -41.01 13.79
N SER A 18 -35.58 -40.69 12.55
CA SER A 18 -35.45 -39.38 11.92
C SER A 18 -36.18 -38.31 12.75
N CYS A 19 -35.40 -37.40 13.34
CA CYS A 19 -35.87 -36.06 13.67
C CYS A 19 -35.51 -35.16 12.49
N ASP A 20 -36.52 -34.77 11.73
CA ASP A 20 -36.47 -33.62 10.83
C ASP A 20 -36.26 -32.35 11.66
N THR A 21 -35.01 -32.04 11.97
CA THR A 21 -34.64 -30.70 12.40
C THR A 21 -34.55 -29.86 11.14
N THR A 22 -35.67 -29.21 10.80
CA THR A 22 -35.66 -28.07 9.89
C THR A 22 -34.74 -27.03 10.52
N ILE A 23 -33.47 -27.02 10.11
CA ILE A 23 -32.56 -25.92 10.42
C ILE A 23 -33.07 -24.76 9.58
N SER A 24 -33.99 -23.99 10.15
CA SER A 24 -34.11 -22.58 9.80
C SER A 24 -32.70 -22.04 9.85
N THR A 25 -32.17 -21.70 8.68
CA THR A 25 -30.94 -20.95 8.54
C THR A 25 -31.27 -19.54 9.04
N THR A 26 -31.41 -19.42 10.36
CA THR A 26 -31.34 -18.15 11.06
C THR A 26 -29.95 -17.65 10.72
N SER A 27 -29.90 -16.65 9.84
CA SER A 27 -28.72 -15.86 9.55
C SER A 27 -27.95 -15.67 10.84
N ALA A 28 -26.73 -16.21 10.88
CA ALA A 28 -25.83 -15.97 11.99
C ALA A 28 -25.78 -14.45 12.22
N PRO A 29 -25.85 -13.98 13.47
CA PRO A 29 -25.75 -12.56 13.75
C PRO A 29 -24.45 -12.06 13.11
N GLU A 30 -24.56 -11.03 12.27
CA GLU A 30 -23.41 -10.27 11.79
C GLU A 30 -22.52 -10.01 13.01
N THR A 31 -21.28 -10.49 12.98
CA THR A 31 -20.28 -10.22 14.01
C THR A 31 -20.17 -8.71 14.20
N SER A 32 -20.83 -8.22 15.24
CA SER A 32 -20.80 -6.84 15.70
C SER A 32 -19.39 -6.56 16.20
N GLY A 33 -18.63 -5.74 15.47
CA GLY A 33 -17.30 -5.32 15.91
C GLY A 33 -16.39 -4.77 14.83
N GLN A 34 -16.71 -4.96 13.54
CA GLN A 34 -15.94 -4.32 12.48
C GLN A 34 -16.38 -2.87 12.31
N VAL A 35 -15.51 -1.93 12.68
CA VAL A 35 -15.76 -0.50 12.47
C VAL A 35 -15.88 -0.24 10.97
N ARG A 36 -17.03 0.27 10.54
CA ARG A 36 -17.35 0.57 9.15
C ARG A 36 -17.17 2.07 8.90
N ILE A 37 -15.94 2.49 8.60
CA ILE A 37 -15.65 3.86 8.19
C ILE A 37 -15.79 3.93 6.67
N HIS A 38 -16.51 4.92 6.14
CA HIS A 38 -16.62 5.10 4.69
C HIS A 38 -15.23 5.48 4.13
N PRO A 39 -14.73 4.88 3.03
CA PRO A 39 -13.40 5.19 2.49
C PRO A 39 -13.16 6.68 2.21
N LEU A 40 -14.19 7.39 1.72
CA LEU A 40 -14.16 8.85 1.54
C LEU A 40 -13.94 9.65 2.84
N CYS A 41 -14.20 9.09 4.02
CA CYS A 41 -13.82 9.71 5.30
C CYS A 41 -12.32 9.65 5.58
N ILE A 42 -11.65 8.62 5.04
CA ILE A 42 -10.19 8.52 5.12
C ILE A 42 -9.54 9.52 4.18
N ASP A 43 -10.17 9.79 3.03
CA ASP A 43 -9.71 10.79 2.06
C ASP A 43 -9.55 12.19 2.68
N GLU A 44 -10.46 12.55 3.60
CA GLU A 44 -10.40 13.84 4.30
C GLU A 44 -9.18 13.98 5.22
N LEU A 45 -8.46 12.89 5.53
CA LEU A 45 -7.19 12.91 6.27
C LEU A 45 -5.96 13.13 5.39
N VAL A 46 -6.13 13.12 4.07
CA VAL A 46 -5.03 13.24 3.12
C VAL A 46 -4.82 14.72 2.77
N PRO A 47 -3.65 15.30 3.06
CA PRO A 47 -3.37 16.69 2.69
C PRO A 47 -3.20 16.79 1.17
N LEU A 48 -4.02 17.63 0.52
CA LEU A 48 -3.90 17.95 -0.91
C LEU A 48 -2.69 18.85 -1.22
N SER A 49 -2.22 19.61 -0.23
CA SER A 49 -1.01 20.44 -0.30
C SER A 49 0.04 19.84 0.66
N GLY A 50 1.19 19.44 0.13
CA GLY A 50 2.19 18.54 0.74
C GLY A 50 2.84 18.89 2.10
N SER A 51 2.24 19.72 2.95
CA SER A 51 2.64 19.90 4.34
C SER A 51 1.88 18.94 5.25
N VAL A 52 2.63 18.06 5.93
CA VAL A 52 2.15 16.99 6.82
C VAL A 52 2.18 17.42 8.29
N ASP A 53 2.50 18.67 8.61
CA ASP A 53 2.80 19.10 9.98
C ASP A 53 1.58 19.44 10.84
N GLN A 54 0.36 19.24 10.32
CA GLN A 54 -0.88 19.47 11.08
C GLN A 54 -1.64 18.16 11.26
N SER A 55 -2.05 17.88 12.49
CA SER A 55 -2.98 16.80 12.77
C SER A 55 -4.34 17.12 12.15
N ILE A 56 -4.78 16.28 11.21
CA ILE A 56 -6.09 16.42 10.57
C ILE A 56 -7.08 15.54 11.33
N THR A 57 -8.22 16.08 11.72
CA THR A 57 -9.27 15.35 12.45
C THR A 57 -10.57 15.38 11.67
N VAL A 58 -11.19 14.21 11.52
CA VAL A 58 -12.48 14.00 10.87
C VAL A 58 -13.51 13.58 11.92
N ASP A 59 -14.66 14.23 11.93
CA ASP A 59 -15.82 13.77 12.70
C ASP A 59 -16.53 12.66 11.93
N LEU A 60 -16.55 11.45 12.49
CA LEU A 60 -17.07 10.28 11.79
C LEU A 60 -18.59 10.33 11.59
N GLN A 61 -19.33 11.00 12.48
CA GLN A 61 -20.79 11.14 12.34
C GLN A 61 -21.13 12.13 11.23
N GLN A 62 -20.44 13.27 11.20
CA GLN A 62 -20.58 14.26 10.13
C GLN A 62 -20.19 13.66 8.79
N CYS A 63 -19.07 12.94 8.74
CA CYS A 63 -18.59 12.30 7.53
C CYS A 63 -19.54 11.19 7.03
N ALA A 64 -20.01 10.32 7.93
CA ALA A 64 -21.00 9.29 7.57
C ALA A 64 -22.31 9.90 7.05
N SER A 65 -22.71 11.07 7.58
CA SER A 65 -23.88 11.80 7.08
C SER A 65 -23.64 12.40 5.70
N LYS A 66 -22.44 12.99 5.48
CA LYS A 66 -22.02 13.56 4.19
C LYS A 66 -22.01 12.52 3.08
N TYR A 67 -21.50 11.31 3.35
CA TYR A 67 -21.37 10.25 2.35
C TYR A 67 -22.47 9.18 2.40
N LYS A 68 -23.56 9.40 3.12
CA LYS A 68 -24.64 8.42 3.32
C LYS A 68 -25.25 7.88 2.01
N ALA A 69 -25.25 8.68 0.95
CA ALA A 69 -25.79 8.30 -0.35
C ALA A 69 -24.87 7.38 -1.16
N PHE A 70 -23.59 7.29 -0.78
CA PHE A 70 -22.59 6.53 -1.50
C PHE A 70 -22.39 5.17 -0.83
N SER A 71 -22.61 4.10 -1.61
CA SER A 71 -22.44 2.74 -1.11
C SER A 71 -20.99 2.30 -1.28
N PHE A 72 -20.46 1.56 -0.31
CA PHE A 72 -19.10 1.02 -0.35
C PHE A 72 -19.08 -0.45 0.03
N THR A 73 -18.00 -1.14 -0.31
CA THR A 73 -17.85 -2.59 -0.15
C THR A 73 -16.74 -2.92 0.83
N HIS A 74 -16.80 -4.14 1.39
CA HIS A 74 -15.76 -4.70 2.25
C HIS A 74 -15.22 -5.97 1.59
N PRO A 75 -14.27 -5.85 0.66
CA PRO A 75 -13.77 -7.00 -0.09
C PRO A 75 -13.05 -8.01 0.83
N LYS A 76 -12.52 -7.56 1.97
CA LYS A 76 -11.86 -8.37 3.00
C LYS A 76 -12.13 -7.82 4.40
N PRO A 77 -11.90 -8.61 5.46
CA PRO A 77 -11.83 -8.08 6.82
C PRO A 77 -10.84 -6.92 6.88
N TRP A 78 -11.24 -5.84 7.56
CA TRP A 78 -10.42 -4.64 7.75
C TRP A 78 -10.02 -3.89 6.47
N GLN A 79 -10.73 -4.14 5.36
CA GLN A 79 -10.57 -3.41 4.11
C GLN A 79 -11.93 -2.87 3.71
N ALA A 80 -11.95 -1.64 3.20
CA ALA A 80 -13.14 -1.06 2.59
C ALA A 80 -12.77 -0.29 1.34
N SER A 81 -13.62 -0.39 0.33
CA SER A 81 -13.42 0.20 -0.99
C SER A 81 -14.70 0.86 -1.49
N TRP A 82 -14.54 2.04 -2.06
CA TRP A 82 -15.57 2.80 -2.73
C TRP A 82 -15.11 3.09 -4.16
N GLU A 83 -16.03 2.94 -5.10
CA GLU A 83 -15.79 3.21 -6.51
C GLU A 83 -16.96 4.02 -7.05
N LYS A 84 -16.64 5.09 -7.77
CA LYS A 84 -17.60 6.04 -8.30
C LYS A 84 -18.56 5.35 -9.27
N GLN A 85 -19.84 5.30 -8.94
CA GLN A 85 -20.88 4.71 -9.80
C GLN A 85 -21.56 5.80 -10.63
N GLN A 86 -21.96 5.49 -11.86
CA GLN A 86 -22.75 6.43 -12.69
C GLN A 86 -24.10 6.79 -12.03
N SER A 87 -24.64 5.92 -11.18
CA SER A 87 -25.89 6.17 -10.45
C SER A 87 -25.81 7.30 -9.42
N ASP A 88 -24.60 7.70 -9.01
CA ASP A 88 -24.40 8.64 -7.90
C ASP A 88 -24.34 10.11 -8.37
N ASP A 89 -24.49 10.33 -9.69
CA ASP A 89 -24.38 11.63 -10.41
C ASP A 89 -25.41 12.68 -9.98
N SER A 90 -26.44 12.26 -9.23
CA SER A 90 -27.43 13.18 -8.67
C SER A 90 -26.94 14.00 -7.45
N SER A 91 -25.78 13.65 -6.88
CA SER A 91 -25.19 14.37 -5.75
C SER A 91 -24.36 15.56 -6.21
N PRO A 92 -24.53 16.77 -5.64
CA PRO A 92 -23.70 17.93 -5.98
C PRO A 92 -22.21 17.74 -5.65
N LEU A 93 -21.88 16.77 -4.80
CA LEU A 93 -20.48 16.42 -4.48
C LEU A 93 -19.85 15.51 -5.55
N TYR A 94 -20.65 14.89 -6.42
CA TYR A 94 -20.21 13.78 -7.27
C TYR A 94 -18.99 14.13 -8.12
N GLU A 95 -18.96 15.32 -8.75
CA GLU A 95 -17.84 15.74 -9.60
C GLU A 95 -16.52 15.88 -8.83
N GLU A 96 -16.58 16.29 -7.57
CA GLU A 96 -15.40 16.52 -6.71
C GLU A 96 -14.86 15.22 -6.06
N LEU A 97 -15.64 14.13 -6.10
CA LEU A 97 -15.22 12.85 -5.52
C LEU A 97 -14.19 12.13 -6.40
N PRO A 98 -13.25 11.38 -5.77
CA PRO A 98 -12.34 10.52 -6.51
C PRO A 98 -13.09 9.51 -7.38
N ALA A 99 -12.42 8.94 -8.38
CA ALA A 99 -12.94 7.79 -9.12
C ALA A 99 -12.95 6.52 -8.26
N PHE A 100 -11.98 6.40 -7.35
CA PHE A 100 -11.79 5.23 -6.49
C PHE A 100 -11.11 5.62 -5.19
N ALA A 101 -11.53 5.02 -4.07
CA ALA A 101 -10.90 5.16 -2.76
C ALA A 101 -10.95 3.82 -2.00
N GLU A 102 -9.81 3.39 -1.45
CA GLU A 102 -9.70 2.14 -0.69
C GLU A 102 -8.77 2.33 0.49
N TYR A 103 -9.14 1.78 1.64
CA TYR A 103 -8.20 1.59 2.75
C TYR A 103 -8.11 0.13 3.18
N GLN A 104 -6.97 -0.22 3.76
CA GLN A 104 -6.73 -1.46 4.47
C GLN A 104 -6.08 -1.16 5.82
N VAL A 105 -6.63 -1.72 6.90
CA VAL A 105 -5.97 -1.70 8.21
C VAL A 105 -4.81 -2.69 8.20
N ILE A 106 -3.63 -2.20 8.54
CA ILE A 106 -2.42 -3.03 8.67
C ILE A 106 -2.34 -3.61 10.08
N GLY A 107 -2.65 -2.80 11.10
CA GLY A 107 -2.72 -3.24 12.49
C GLY A 107 -2.62 -2.10 13.50
N GLY A 108 -2.65 -2.44 14.78
CA GLY A 108 -2.50 -1.50 15.89
C GLY A 108 -1.04 -1.21 16.23
N LEU A 109 -0.75 0.05 16.53
CA LEU A 109 0.48 0.57 17.10
C LEU A 109 0.24 0.88 18.60
N ALA A 110 1.26 1.37 19.30
CA ALA A 110 1.17 1.81 20.68
C ALA A 110 0.12 2.93 20.84
N SER A 111 -0.36 3.11 22.08
CA SER A 111 -1.23 4.22 22.46
C SER A 111 -2.56 4.30 21.68
N GLY A 112 -3.09 3.16 21.22
CA GLY A 112 -4.37 3.12 20.50
C GLY A 112 -4.29 3.63 19.06
N LEU A 113 -3.09 3.83 18.54
CA LEU A 113 -2.87 4.21 17.15
C LEU A 113 -3.07 3.01 16.22
N THR A 114 -3.46 3.28 14.98
CA THR A 114 -3.68 2.27 13.93
C THR A 114 -2.95 2.68 12.67
N LEU A 115 -2.23 1.75 12.04
CA LEU A 115 -1.63 1.96 10.72
C LEU A 115 -2.60 1.52 9.64
N LEU A 116 -2.86 2.42 8.68
CA LEU A 116 -3.67 2.17 7.49
C LEU A 116 -2.82 2.32 6.23
N SER A 117 -3.08 1.49 5.22
CA SER A 117 -2.74 1.80 3.83
C SER A 117 -3.98 2.40 3.16
N TYR A 118 -3.82 3.52 2.47
CA TYR A 118 -4.89 4.18 1.72
C TYR A 118 -4.47 4.38 0.26
N LYS A 119 -5.39 4.12 -0.66
CA LYS A 119 -5.21 4.28 -2.11
C LYS A 119 -6.38 5.05 -2.68
N VAL A 120 -6.09 5.99 -3.56
CA VAL A 120 -7.10 6.86 -4.16
C VAL A 120 -6.72 7.23 -5.59
N ASN A 121 -7.73 7.36 -6.45
CA ASN A 121 -7.60 7.86 -7.81
C ASN A 121 -8.57 9.05 -7.94
N TYR A 122 -8.04 10.26 -8.14
CA TYR A 122 -8.85 11.50 -8.26
C TYR A 122 -9.37 11.77 -9.68
N GLY A 123 -9.38 10.76 -10.55
CA GLY A 123 -9.65 10.90 -11.98
C GLY A 123 -8.36 10.86 -12.82
N GLY A 124 -8.52 10.58 -14.12
CA GLY A 124 -7.38 10.37 -15.04
C GLY A 124 -6.69 9.02 -14.84
N SER A 125 -5.38 8.96 -15.10
CA SER A 125 -4.60 7.71 -15.07
C SER A 125 -3.82 7.44 -13.78
N GLY A 126 -3.86 8.35 -12.80
CA GLY A 126 -3.02 8.30 -11.60
C GLY A 126 -3.70 7.62 -10.41
N THR A 127 -2.98 6.77 -9.70
CA THR A 127 -3.43 6.16 -8.44
C THR A 127 -2.39 6.44 -7.36
N PHE A 128 -2.78 7.29 -6.41
CA PHE A 128 -1.96 7.70 -5.30
C PHE A 128 -2.13 6.76 -4.12
N SER A 129 -1.07 6.65 -3.32
CA SER A 129 -1.03 5.77 -2.16
C SER A 129 -0.44 6.48 -0.95
N TYR A 130 -0.96 6.15 0.22
CA TYR A 130 -0.61 6.77 1.49
C TYR A 130 -0.51 5.70 2.58
N ALA A 131 0.34 5.96 3.57
CA ALA A 131 0.29 5.27 4.85
C ALA A 131 -0.11 6.27 5.93
N LEU A 132 -1.16 5.95 6.68
CA LEU A 132 -1.75 6.83 7.69
C LEU A 132 -1.60 6.17 9.07
N VAL A 133 -1.04 6.90 10.02
CA VAL A 133 -1.13 6.53 11.44
C VAL A 133 -2.24 7.35 12.04
N VAL A 134 -3.30 6.69 12.48
CA VAL A 134 -4.53 7.33 12.95
C VAL A 134 -4.90 6.91 14.36
N GLU A 135 -5.60 7.77 15.08
CA GLU A 135 -6.27 7.47 16.35
C GLU A 135 -7.79 7.48 16.14
N GLY A 136 -8.51 6.67 16.92
CA GLY A 136 -9.98 6.62 16.91
C GLY A 136 -10.58 5.71 15.84
N PHE A 137 -9.77 4.86 15.21
CA PHE A 137 -10.25 3.88 14.23
C PHE A 137 -11.15 2.80 14.85
N ASP A 138 -11.10 2.63 16.17
CA ASP A 138 -12.01 1.76 16.93
C ASP A 138 -13.44 2.33 17.06
N GLY A 139 -13.65 3.58 16.63
CA GLY A 139 -14.95 4.26 16.61
C GLY A 139 -15.42 4.80 17.96
N HIS A 140 -14.69 4.60 19.06
CA HIS A 140 -15.16 4.98 20.40
C HIS A 140 -15.21 6.50 20.61
N SER A 141 -14.28 7.24 19.99
CA SER A 141 -14.17 8.69 20.11
C SER A 141 -15.17 9.45 19.22
N GLY A 142 -15.76 8.77 18.22
CA GLY A 142 -16.50 9.40 17.13
C GLY A 142 -15.65 10.28 16.21
N LYS A 143 -14.32 10.29 16.40
CA LYS A 143 -13.36 11.13 15.67
C LYS A 143 -12.20 10.30 15.17
N LEU A 144 -11.75 10.57 13.96
CA LEU A 144 -10.57 9.97 13.38
C LEU A 144 -9.49 11.04 13.18
N THR A 145 -8.34 10.88 13.83
CA THR A 145 -7.26 11.87 13.80
C THR A 145 -6.02 11.27 13.15
N ALA A 146 -5.50 11.91 12.10
CA ALA A 146 -4.20 11.56 11.53
C ALA A 146 -3.07 12.15 12.37
N TYR A 147 -2.25 11.26 12.94
CA TYR A 147 -1.00 11.60 13.65
C TYR A 147 0.18 11.69 12.70
N LYS A 148 0.19 10.85 11.65
CA LYS A 148 1.24 10.84 10.65
C LYS A 148 0.67 10.41 9.30
N THR A 149 1.03 11.15 8.27
CA THR A 149 0.70 10.81 6.88
C THR A 149 1.98 10.66 6.08
N VAL A 150 2.21 9.49 5.50
CA VAL A 150 3.32 9.26 4.58
C VAL A 150 2.79 9.17 3.17
N ILE A 151 3.24 10.10 2.32
CA ILE A 151 2.88 10.14 0.90
C ILE A 151 3.73 9.10 0.15
N GLY A 152 3.05 8.19 -0.54
CA GLY A 152 3.65 7.23 -1.47
C GLY A 152 4.06 7.92 -2.75
N GLY A 153 3.07 8.41 -3.50
CA GLY A 153 3.20 8.88 -4.88
C GLY A 153 2.29 8.06 -5.81
N ASP A 154 2.45 8.21 -7.12
CA ASP A 154 1.64 7.53 -8.15
C ASP A 154 2.33 6.27 -8.68
N ARG A 155 1.75 5.09 -8.44
CA ARG A 155 2.21 3.79 -8.98
C ARG A 155 3.73 3.59 -8.82
N CYS A 156 4.50 3.70 -9.92
CA CYS A 156 5.95 3.47 -9.95
C CYS A 156 6.75 4.65 -9.39
N ASP A 157 6.17 5.83 -9.42
CA ASP A 157 6.75 7.06 -8.87
C ASP A 157 6.45 7.14 -7.37
N GLY A 158 7.17 6.30 -6.61
CA GLY A 158 7.09 6.28 -5.16
C GLY A 158 5.88 5.55 -4.57
N GLY A 159 4.91 5.07 -5.35
CA GLY A 159 3.70 4.43 -4.80
C GLY A 159 4.00 3.34 -3.76
N ILE A 160 3.27 3.33 -2.65
CA ILE A 160 3.41 2.35 -1.57
C ILE A 160 2.86 1.00 -2.06
N LYS A 161 3.77 0.04 -2.18
CA LYS A 161 3.50 -1.34 -2.53
C LYS A 161 3.00 -2.14 -1.32
N ASP A 162 3.64 -1.94 -0.17
CA ASP A 162 3.37 -2.70 1.05
C ASP A 162 3.68 -1.89 2.31
N ALA A 163 3.03 -2.22 3.42
CA ALA A 163 3.19 -1.60 4.72
C ALA A 163 3.13 -2.65 5.83
N MET A 164 4.06 -2.58 6.78
CA MET A 164 4.14 -3.56 7.87
C MET A 164 4.53 -2.88 9.19
N ILE A 165 3.94 -3.34 10.29
CA ILE A 165 4.33 -2.90 11.63
C ILE A 165 5.53 -3.73 12.08
N THR A 166 6.58 -3.05 12.55
CA THR A 166 7.82 -3.70 13.00
C THR A 166 8.02 -3.65 14.50
N SER A 167 7.42 -2.65 15.17
CA SER A 167 7.34 -2.58 16.62
C SER A 167 6.12 -1.73 17.01
N PRO A 168 5.74 -1.65 18.30
CA PRO A 168 4.63 -0.79 18.72
C PRO A 168 4.76 0.69 18.30
N GLU A 169 5.98 1.18 18.08
CA GLU A 169 6.25 2.59 17.74
C GLU A 169 6.83 2.77 16.32
N SER A 170 6.95 1.69 15.54
CA SER A 170 7.57 1.75 14.21
C SER A 170 6.90 0.87 13.17
N PHE A 171 7.00 1.31 11.93
CA PHE A 171 6.53 0.59 10.77
C PHE A 171 7.49 0.74 9.60
N MET A 172 7.37 -0.14 8.61
CA MET A 172 8.15 -0.11 7.39
C MET A 172 7.24 -0.05 6.18
N LEU A 173 7.66 0.71 5.17
CA LEU A 173 6.99 0.82 3.89
C LEU A 173 7.89 0.29 2.79
N VAL A 174 7.33 -0.52 1.90
CA VAL A 174 7.92 -0.85 0.61
C VAL A 174 7.30 0.09 -0.41
N LYS A 175 8.10 0.98 -0.99
CA LYS A 175 7.70 1.91 -2.04
C LYS A 175 8.23 1.43 -3.38
N HIS A 176 7.47 1.62 -4.45
CA HIS A 176 8.01 1.51 -5.79
C HIS A 176 9.06 2.60 -6.02
N ALA A 177 10.05 2.28 -6.83
CA ALA A 177 11.10 3.21 -7.19
C ALA A 177 11.32 3.19 -8.69
N THR A 178 11.46 4.37 -9.25
CA THR A 178 11.97 4.58 -10.60
C THR A 178 13.50 4.59 -10.58
N LEU A 179 14.12 4.58 -11.76
CA LEU A 179 15.58 4.78 -11.85
C LEU A 179 15.99 6.14 -11.28
N ALA A 180 15.20 7.19 -11.54
CA ALA A 180 15.43 8.54 -11.01
C ALA A 180 15.47 8.53 -9.49
N GLU A 181 14.47 7.92 -8.87
CA GLU A 181 14.37 7.85 -7.42
C GLU A 181 15.54 7.04 -6.83
N LEU A 182 15.96 5.93 -7.45
CA LEU A 182 17.11 5.17 -6.99
C LEU A 182 18.41 6.00 -7.03
N VAL A 183 18.62 6.79 -8.08
CA VAL A 183 19.79 7.70 -8.20
C VAL A 183 19.72 8.79 -7.14
N ARG A 184 18.57 9.46 -6.98
CA ARG A 184 18.35 10.55 -6.02
C ARG A 184 18.60 10.14 -4.57
N ARG A 185 18.37 8.87 -4.23
CA ARG A 185 18.62 8.33 -2.89
C ARG A 185 20.09 8.15 -2.54
N GLY A 186 21.01 8.36 -3.49
CA GLY A 186 22.45 8.38 -3.24
C GLY A 186 22.95 9.62 -2.49
N GLU A 187 22.14 10.68 -2.38
CA GLU A 187 22.55 11.93 -1.73
C GLU A 187 22.16 12.01 -0.26
N ALA A 188 22.99 12.72 0.52
CA ALA A 188 22.59 13.21 1.84
C ALA A 188 21.53 14.32 1.75
N LYS A 189 21.41 15.01 0.60
CA LYS A 189 20.41 16.03 0.28
C LYS A 189 20.08 15.96 -1.20
N ALA A 190 18.82 15.71 -1.55
CA ALA A 190 18.36 15.66 -2.92
C ALA A 190 18.61 17.01 -3.63
N ASP A 191 19.43 17.02 -4.67
CA ASP A 191 19.60 18.11 -5.62
C ASP A 191 18.48 18.01 -6.68
N GLU A 192 17.66 19.06 -6.75
CA GLU A 192 16.49 19.16 -7.64
C GLU A 192 16.87 19.11 -9.14
N GLY A 193 18.16 19.21 -9.48
CA GLY A 193 18.66 19.20 -10.87
C GLY A 193 18.80 17.83 -11.53
N THR A 194 18.84 16.74 -10.76
CA THR A 194 19.21 15.38 -11.25
C THR A 194 18.14 14.76 -12.18
N GLU A 195 16.91 15.30 -12.16
CA GLU A 195 15.76 14.70 -12.85
C GLU A 195 15.64 15.12 -14.32
N ASN A 196 16.23 16.25 -14.71
CA ASN A 196 16.04 16.84 -16.04
C ASN A 196 16.70 16.04 -17.19
N ASN A 197 17.60 15.10 -16.88
CA ASN A 197 18.36 14.33 -17.85
C ASN A 197 17.91 12.86 -17.98
N LEU A 198 16.80 12.49 -17.31
CA LEU A 198 16.28 11.13 -17.29
C LEU A 198 15.13 10.98 -18.31
N PRO A 199 15.07 9.89 -19.11
CA PRO A 199 14.08 9.70 -20.18
C PRO A 199 12.64 9.57 -19.65
N ASP A 200 11.65 9.57 -20.56
CA ASP A 200 10.23 9.35 -20.23
C ASP A 200 9.95 8.02 -19.51
N CYS A 201 10.77 6.97 -19.71
CA CYS A 201 10.73 5.74 -18.92
C CYS A 201 11.25 5.89 -17.47
N SER A 202 11.67 7.10 -17.06
CA SER A 202 11.94 7.44 -15.65
C SER A 202 10.69 7.36 -14.77
N THR A 203 9.51 7.11 -15.34
CA THR A 203 8.30 6.73 -14.60
C THR A 203 8.08 5.21 -14.57
N CYS A 204 8.93 4.39 -15.19
CA CYS A 204 8.82 2.93 -15.13
C CYS A 204 9.36 2.39 -13.80
N CYS A 205 8.69 1.37 -13.27
CA CYS A 205 9.11 0.68 -12.06
C CYS A 205 10.45 -0.01 -12.29
N ALA A 206 11.52 0.52 -11.69
CA ALA A 206 12.87 -0.02 -11.76
C ALA A 206 13.24 -0.81 -10.50
N GLY A 207 12.45 -0.70 -9.44
CA GLY A 207 12.81 -1.26 -8.15
C GLY A 207 11.80 -1.00 -7.06
N THR A 208 12.27 -1.24 -5.83
CA THR A 208 11.57 -0.83 -4.61
C THR A 208 12.54 -0.27 -3.59
N ILE A 209 12.05 0.67 -2.79
CA ILE A 209 12.74 1.24 -1.64
C ILE A 209 12.04 0.77 -0.37
N LEU A 210 12.82 0.33 0.62
CA LEU A 210 12.36 -0.05 1.94
C LEU A 210 12.77 1.02 2.95
N GLU A 211 11.78 1.69 3.51
CA GLU A 211 11.95 2.76 4.48
C GLU A 211 11.33 2.36 5.81
N SER A 212 12.00 2.65 6.92
CA SER A 212 11.43 2.54 8.26
C SER A 212 11.04 3.91 8.78
N TYR A 213 9.94 3.94 9.52
CA TYR A 213 9.37 5.13 10.13
C TYR A 213 9.14 4.87 11.61
N GLN A 214 9.60 5.78 12.44
CA GLN A 214 9.08 5.93 13.80
C GLN A 214 7.82 6.79 13.74
N VAL A 215 6.85 6.49 14.59
CA VAL A 215 5.63 7.28 14.72
C VAL A 215 5.97 8.74 15.03
N ASP A 216 6.96 8.98 15.89
CA ASP A 216 7.38 10.30 16.38
C ASP A 216 8.29 11.12 15.43
N GLY A 217 8.73 10.57 14.30
CA GLY A 217 9.33 11.40 13.25
C GLY A 217 10.47 10.76 12.46
N ALA A 218 11.30 9.93 13.08
CA ALA A 218 12.49 9.45 12.40
C ALA A 218 12.16 8.57 11.17
N LYS A 219 12.61 8.99 10.00
CA LYS A 219 12.59 8.21 8.75
C LYS A 219 14.00 7.70 8.47
N GLN A 220 14.14 6.43 8.10
CA GLN A 220 15.43 5.87 7.68
C GLN A 220 15.27 4.99 6.45
N LEU A 221 16.12 5.19 5.45
CA LEU A 221 16.30 4.25 4.36
C LEU A 221 16.97 2.98 4.89
N LYS A 222 16.36 1.82 4.68
CA LYS A 222 16.92 0.53 5.10
C LYS A 222 17.56 -0.23 3.95
N GLN A 223 16.94 -0.17 2.78
CA GLN A 223 17.36 -0.94 1.63
C GLN A 223 16.73 -0.38 0.36
N ALA A 224 17.44 -0.48 -0.77
CA ALA A 224 16.85 -0.42 -2.08
C ALA A 224 17.05 -1.75 -2.82
N LEU A 225 16.07 -2.12 -3.64
CA LEU A 225 16.13 -3.24 -4.56
C LEU A 225 15.97 -2.71 -5.97
N PHE A 226 16.92 -3.03 -6.82
CA PHE A 226 16.86 -2.76 -8.25
C PHE A 226 16.47 -4.04 -9.00
N TYR A 227 15.51 -3.93 -9.90
CA TYR A 227 15.04 -5.00 -10.77
C TYR A 227 15.46 -4.69 -12.22
N PRO A 228 16.49 -5.36 -12.76
CA PRO A 228 16.84 -5.17 -14.16
C PRO A 228 15.66 -5.65 -15.03
N PRO A 229 15.29 -4.91 -16.09
CA PRO A 229 14.32 -5.39 -17.07
C PRO A 229 14.80 -6.71 -17.69
N ALA A 230 13.88 -7.64 -17.90
CA ALA A 230 14.17 -8.95 -18.47
C ALA A 230 14.88 -8.84 -19.85
N ASP A 231 14.51 -7.81 -20.62
CA ASP A 231 15.07 -7.49 -21.94
C ASP A 231 15.99 -6.26 -21.87
N THR A 232 16.94 -6.26 -20.93
CA THR A 232 17.88 -5.14 -20.62
C THR A 232 18.62 -4.55 -21.82
N LEU A 233 18.72 -5.29 -22.94
CA LEU A 233 19.38 -4.84 -24.16
C LEU A 233 18.44 -4.34 -25.27
N GLN A 234 17.14 -4.69 -25.23
CA GLN A 234 16.15 -4.17 -26.18
C GLN A 234 15.30 -3.03 -25.59
N ALA A 235 15.09 -3.04 -24.27
CA ALA A 235 14.28 -2.05 -23.55
C ALA A 235 15.07 -0.83 -23.05
N ALA A 236 16.41 -0.92 -22.98
CA ALA A 236 17.25 0.27 -22.81
C ALA A 236 17.01 1.16 -24.03
N SER A 237 16.19 2.17 -23.81
CA SER A 237 15.64 3.06 -24.83
C SER A 237 16.75 3.67 -25.68
N GLN A 238 16.36 4.40 -26.74
CA GLN A 238 17.31 5.21 -27.51
C GLN A 238 18.05 6.27 -26.66
N ASN A 239 17.76 6.40 -25.36
CA ASN A 239 18.44 7.30 -24.44
C ASN A 239 19.76 6.69 -23.89
N THR A 240 20.87 7.35 -24.21
CA THR A 240 22.23 6.98 -23.79
C THR A 240 22.39 6.89 -22.26
N ASN A 241 21.68 7.72 -21.49
CA ASN A 241 21.80 7.80 -20.03
C ASN A 241 21.13 6.61 -19.34
N GLU A 242 19.95 6.21 -19.81
CA GLU A 242 19.25 5.02 -19.30
C GLU A 242 20.00 3.74 -19.65
N ARG A 243 20.50 3.64 -20.90
CA ARG A 243 21.40 2.54 -21.27
C ARG A 243 22.66 2.52 -20.42
N CYS A 244 23.25 3.68 -20.12
CA CYS A 244 24.41 3.81 -19.24
C CYS A 244 24.10 3.27 -17.84
N LEU A 245 23.00 3.70 -17.22
CA LEU A 245 22.53 3.20 -15.92
C LEU A 245 22.28 1.69 -15.93
N TYR A 246 21.52 1.19 -16.89
CA TYR A 246 21.21 -0.24 -17.00
C TYR A 246 22.45 -1.10 -17.23
N LEU A 247 23.43 -0.66 -18.03
CA LEU A 247 24.67 -1.41 -18.21
C LEU A 247 25.53 -1.46 -16.94
N ARG A 248 25.37 -0.49 -16.03
CA ARG A 248 26.14 -0.41 -14.78
C ARG A 248 25.46 -1.15 -13.64
N LEU A 249 24.15 -0.98 -13.50
CA LEU A 249 23.33 -1.74 -12.56
C LEU A 249 23.11 -3.19 -13.00
N GLY A 250 23.10 -3.46 -14.30
CA GLY A 250 22.67 -4.71 -14.90
C GLY A 250 23.80 -5.56 -15.46
N LYS A 251 24.97 -5.64 -14.81
CA LYS A 251 25.98 -6.65 -15.18
C LYS A 251 25.52 -8.12 -14.95
N GLY A 252 24.26 -8.35 -14.58
CA GLY A 252 23.59 -9.64 -14.55
C GLY A 252 22.07 -9.51 -14.61
N GLN A 253 21.39 -10.61 -14.95
CA GLN A 253 19.92 -10.74 -15.02
C GLN A 253 19.22 -10.79 -13.64
N TYR A 254 19.92 -10.42 -12.56
CA TYR A 254 19.46 -10.64 -11.19
C TYR A 254 19.12 -9.34 -10.49
N SER A 255 18.11 -9.38 -9.62
CA SER A 255 17.79 -8.27 -8.73
C SER A 255 18.98 -7.93 -7.83
N GLN A 256 19.28 -6.64 -7.68
CA GLN A 256 20.39 -6.18 -6.86
C GLN A 256 19.88 -5.48 -5.61
N ARG A 257 20.48 -5.84 -4.47
CA ARG A 257 20.30 -5.12 -3.22
C ARG A 257 21.33 -4.02 -3.14
N LEU A 258 20.86 -2.78 -3.01
CA LEU A 258 21.69 -1.59 -2.86
C LEU A 258 21.55 -1.08 -1.41
N ASN A 259 22.67 -1.02 -0.69
CA ASN A 259 22.78 -0.29 0.57
C ASN A 259 23.01 1.22 0.31
N PRO A 260 23.03 2.08 1.34
CA PRO A 260 23.26 3.51 1.15
C PRO A 260 24.57 3.87 0.42
N GLU A 261 25.67 3.16 0.71
CA GLU A 261 26.97 3.37 0.04
C GLU A 261 26.89 3.04 -1.45
N GLN A 262 26.25 1.93 -1.82
CA GLN A 262 26.05 1.51 -3.21
C GLN A 262 25.09 2.44 -3.97
N LEU A 263 24.10 3.03 -3.30
CA LEU A 263 23.26 4.08 -3.89
C LEU A 263 24.08 5.35 -4.16
N HIS A 264 24.98 5.72 -3.25
CA HIS A 264 25.89 6.84 -3.44
C HIS A 264 26.88 6.61 -4.60
N GLU A 265 27.43 5.39 -4.71
CA GLU A 265 28.27 4.98 -5.83
C GLU A 265 27.49 5.01 -7.16
N LEU A 266 26.25 4.50 -7.18
CA LEU A 266 25.38 4.53 -8.34
C LEU A 266 25.17 5.96 -8.84
N GLN A 267 24.87 6.87 -7.93
CA GLN A 267 24.66 8.27 -8.24
C GLN A 267 25.94 8.93 -8.78
N THR A 268 27.08 8.69 -8.11
CA THR A 268 28.39 9.19 -8.55
C THR A 268 28.71 8.71 -9.97
N LEU A 269 28.42 7.44 -10.28
CA LEU A 269 28.58 6.89 -11.62
C LEU A 269 27.63 7.55 -12.62
N PHE A 270 26.38 7.82 -12.23
CA PHE A 270 25.41 8.51 -13.09
C PHE A 270 25.90 9.89 -13.50
N HIS A 271 26.25 10.76 -12.54
CA HIS A 271 26.73 12.11 -12.84
C HIS A 271 28.02 12.12 -13.66
N ASN A 272 29.01 11.31 -13.26
CA ASN A 272 30.33 11.34 -13.89
C ASN A 272 30.35 10.71 -15.30
N LEU A 273 29.53 9.69 -15.53
CA LEU A 273 29.66 8.86 -16.73
C LEU A 273 28.44 8.92 -17.64
N CYS A 274 27.25 9.18 -17.09
CA CYS A 274 26.02 9.21 -17.86
C CYS A 274 25.59 10.64 -18.17
N GLU A 275 25.69 11.61 -17.25
CA GLU A 275 25.38 13.02 -17.55
C GLU A 275 26.53 13.77 -18.24
N GLY A 276 27.79 13.36 -18.01
CA GLY A 276 28.99 14.09 -18.43
C GLY A 276 29.50 13.89 -19.86
N LYS A 277 28.75 13.26 -20.78
CA LYS A 277 29.21 13.03 -22.18
C LYS A 277 28.16 13.39 -23.23
N GLY A 278 27.70 14.64 -23.18
CA GLY A 278 26.93 15.31 -24.24
C GLY A 278 27.73 16.37 -25.01
N SER A 279 29.07 16.29 -25.02
CA SER A 279 29.92 17.19 -25.81
C SER A 279 31.24 16.50 -26.17
N ASP A 280 31.16 15.66 -27.20
CA ASP A 280 32.07 15.63 -28.36
C ASP A 280 31.59 14.58 -29.38
#